data_AF-A0A2A5QVV5-F1
#
_entry.id   AF-A0A2A5QVV5-F1
#
_cell.length_a   1.000
_cell.length_b   1.000
_cell.length_c   1.000
_cell.angle_alpha   90.00
_cell.angle_beta   90.00
_cell.angle_gamma   90.00
#
_symmetry.space_group_name_H-M   'P 1'
#
loop_
_entity.id
_entity.type
_entity.pdbx_description
1 polymer ?
#
loop_
_entity_poly.entity_id
_entity_poly.type
_entity_poly.pdbx_seq_one_letter_code
_entity_poly.pdbx_strand_id
1 'polypeptide(L)'
;MADENDSERPLHSDPDEEAIDEPTTSSAQEADETAWMMKEGITVGLVAIGAMVLLALGLLQGTGLVDVFAPIADTGLGQWAAFGVLVLIAIAAFAWSRMGV
;
A
#
# COMPACT_ATOMS: atom_id res chain seq x y z
N MET A 1 17.20 -27.93 -15.60
CA MET A 1 15.98 -28.19 -16.38
C MET A 1 15.34 -26.83 -16.57
N ALA A 2 15.72 -26.17 -17.66
CA ALA A 2 15.20 -24.87 -18.07
C ALA A 2 14.03 -25.16 -19.02
N ASP A 3 12.91 -24.46 -18.82
CA ASP A 3 11.70 -24.60 -19.62
C ASP A 3 12.01 -24.20 -21.07
N GLU A 4 11.86 -25.13 -22.00
CA GLU A 4 12.25 -24.99 -23.41
C GLU A 4 11.39 -23.94 -24.16
N ASN A 5 10.40 -23.36 -23.49
CA ASN A 5 9.47 -22.36 -24.05
C ASN A 5 10.00 -20.91 -24.01
N ASP A 6 11.14 -20.65 -23.38
CA ASP A 6 11.70 -19.29 -23.25
C ASP A 6 12.67 -18.91 -24.39
N SER A 7 13.01 -19.86 -25.27
CA SER A 7 13.95 -19.65 -26.39
C SER A 7 13.27 -19.20 -27.69
N GLU A 8 11.94 -19.07 -27.70
CA GLU A 8 11.14 -18.81 -28.90
C GLU A 8 10.35 -17.50 -28.82
N ARG A 9 10.75 -16.59 -27.93
CA ARG A 9 10.28 -15.19 -27.99
C ARG A 9 11.22 -14.43 -28.93
N PRO A 10 10.76 -14.00 -30.12
CA PRO A 10 11.54 -13.12 -30.96
C PRO A 10 11.92 -11.89 -30.13
N LEU A 11 13.20 -11.53 -30.09
CA LEU A 11 13.70 -10.32 -29.40
C LEU A 11 13.07 -9.02 -29.94
N HIS A 12 12.35 -9.13 -31.05
CA HIS A 12 11.50 -8.13 -31.67
C HIS A 12 10.21 -8.83 -32.14
N SER A 13 9.37 -9.30 -31.20
CA SER A 13 7.97 -9.51 -31.55
C SER A 13 7.39 -8.14 -31.91
N ASP A 14 6.71 -8.05 -33.04
CA ASP A 14 5.86 -6.89 -33.33
C ASP A 14 4.99 -6.59 -32.08
N PRO A 15 4.70 -5.32 -31.77
CA PRO A 15 3.82 -4.99 -30.66
C PRO A 15 2.56 -5.86 -30.79
N ASP A 16 2.20 -6.58 -29.73
CA ASP A 16 0.99 -7.40 -29.72
C ASP A 16 -0.17 -6.53 -30.23
N GLU A 17 -0.71 -6.83 -31.40
CA GLU A 17 -1.81 -6.04 -31.99
C GLU A 17 -3.07 -6.13 -31.11
N GLU A 18 -3.16 -7.16 -30.27
CA GLU A 18 -4.20 -7.33 -29.23
C GLU A 18 -3.89 -6.55 -27.93
N ALA A 19 -2.70 -5.98 -27.76
CA ALA A 19 -2.36 -5.15 -26.59
C ALA A 19 -2.79 -3.69 -26.74
N ILE A 20 -3.39 -3.32 -27.88
CA ILE A 20 -4.00 -2.02 -28.08
C ILE A 20 -5.50 -2.19 -27.84
N ASP A 21 -5.91 -2.19 -26.57
CA ASP A 21 -7.28 -1.79 -26.25
C ASP A 21 -7.52 -0.45 -26.96
N GLU A 22 -8.53 -0.44 -27.82
CA GLU A 22 -9.00 0.71 -28.62
C GLU A 22 -8.75 2.04 -27.87
N PRO A 23 -8.23 3.10 -28.53
CA PRO A 23 -8.08 4.40 -27.88
C PRO A 23 -9.36 4.76 -27.13
N THR A 24 -9.28 5.30 -25.90
CA THR A 24 -10.45 5.69 -25.11
C THR A 24 -11.31 6.70 -25.88
N THR A 25 -12.23 6.19 -26.71
CA THR A 25 -12.95 7.01 -27.71
C THR A 25 -14.19 7.67 -27.12
N SER A 26 -14.49 7.42 -25.84
CA SER A 26 -15.63 7.99 -25.13
C SER A 26 -15.23 8.68 -23.83
N SER A 27 -15.83 9.83 -23.57
CA SER A 27 -15.68 10.58 -22.32
C SER A 27 -16.13 9.79 -21.08
N ALA A 28 -16.95 8.74 -21.25
CA ALA A 28 -17.37 7.86 -20.16
C ALA A 28 -16.25 6.90 -19.71
N GLN A 29 -15.47 6.35 -20.64
CA GLN A 29 -14.33 5.49 -20.32
C GLN A 29 -13.22 6.26 -19.60
N GLU A 30 -12.88 7.46 -20.09
CA GLU A 30 -11.87 8.31 -19.43
C GLU A 30 -12.28 8.68 -17.99
N ALA A 31 -13.57 8.93 -17.74
CA ALA A 31 -14.07 9.26 -16.42
C ALA A 31 -13.96 8.09 -15.43
N ASP A 32 -14.27 6.87 -15.88
CA ASP A 32 -14.16 5.65 -15.06
C ASP A 32 -12.69 5.31 -14.75
N GLU A 33 -11.80 5.42 -15.73
CA GLU A 33 -10.35 5.24 -15.50
C GLU A 33 -9.78 6.29 -14.55
N THR A 34 -10.15 7.56 -14.73
CA THR A 34 -9.72 8.65 -13.85
C THR A 34 -10.21 8.42 -12.42
N ALA A 35 -11.48 8.00 -12.25
CA ALA A 35 -12.05 7.70 -10.94
C ALA A 35 -11.33 6.53 -10.26
N TRP A 36 -10.99 5.49 -11.02
CA TRP A 36 -10.24 4.34 -10.51
C TRP A 36 -8.81 4.73 -10.08
N MET A 37 -8.08 5.45 -10.93
CA MET A 37 -6.73 5.93 -10.61
C MET A 37 -6.72 6.87 -9.39
N MET A 38 -7.70 7.78 -9.31
CA MET A 38 -7.82 8.71 -8.19
C MET A 38 -8.12 7.97 -6.88
N LYS A 39 -9.04 6.98 -6.91
CA LYS A 39 -9.37 6.16 -5.73
C LYS A 39 -8.17 5.35 -5.24
N GLU A 40 -7.46 4.69 -6.15
CA GLU A 40 -6.29 3.88 -5.80
C GLU A 40 -5.14 4.77 -5.30
N GLY A 41 -4.86 5.88 -6.00
CA GLY A 41 -3.84 6.85 -5.61
C GLY A 41 -4.06 7.47 -4.23
N ILE A 42 -5.31 7.84 -3.91
CA ILE A 42 -5.66 8.36 -2.57
C ILE A 42 -5.44 7.28 -1.50
N THR A 43 -5.86 6.04 -1.77
CA THR A 43 -5.73 4.94 -0.81
C THR A 43 -4.26 4.67 -0.49
N VAL A 44 -3.42 4.54 -1.52
CA VAL A 44 -1.97 4.34 -1.36
C VAL A 44 -1.34 5.52 -0.62
N GLY A 45 -1.70 6.76 -0.99
CA GLY A 45 -1.19 7.97 -0.35
C GLY A 45 -1.50 8.03 1.15
N LEU A 46 -2.75 7.74 1.55
CA LEU A 46 -3.15 7.74 2.95
C LEU A 46 -2.43 6.66 3.77
N VAL A 47 -2.26 5.47 3.20
CA VAL A 47 -1.53 4.37 3.86
C VAL A 47 -0.07 4.73 4.07
N ALA A 48 0.59 5.31 3.05
CA ALA A 48 1.98 5.74 3.14
C ALA A 48 2.17 6.81 4.23
N ILE A 49 1.27 7.81 4.28
CA ILE A 49 1.28 8.83 5.32
C ILE A 49 1.08 8.18 6.71
N GLY A 50 0.10 7.29 6.85
CA GLY A 50 -0.16 6.58 8.11
C GLY A 50 1.05 5.77 8.58
N ALA A 51 1.71 5.06 7.67
CA ALA A 51 2.93 4.29 7.97
C ALA A 51 4.08 5.21 8.43
N MET A 52 4.28 6.35 7.77
CA MET A 52 5.29 7.34 8.17
C MET A 52 5.02 7.92 9.56
N VAL A 53 3.75 8.21 9.88
CA VAL A 53 3.35 8.67 11.21
C VAL A 53 3.62 7.60 12.26
N LEU A 54 3.25 6.34 12.01
CA LEU A 54 3.52 5.23 12.93
C LEU A 54 5.02 5.04 13.17
N LEU A 55 5.82 5.11 12.12
CA LEU A 55 7.27 5.04 12.23
C LEU A 55 7.83 6.19 13.08
N ALA A 56 7.40 7.42 12.82
CA ALA A 56 7.82 8.60 13.57
C ALA A 56 7.48 8.47 15.07
N LEU A 57 6.26 8.01 15.40
CA LEU A 57 5.85 7.77 16.78
C LEU A 57 6.70 6.67 17.44
N GLY A 58 6.97 5.58 16.73
CA GLY A 58 7.84 4.50 17.23
C GLY A 58 9.27 4.98 17.51
N LEU A 59 9.83 5.85 16.66
CA LEU A 59 11.15 6.44 16.85
C LEU A 59 11.17 7.44 18.02
N LEU A 60 10.15 8.31 18.13
CA LEU A 60 10.02 9.27 19.22
C LEU A 60 9.89 8.56 20.58
N GLN A 61 9.12 7.47 20.64
CA GLN A 61 9.02 6.65 21.84
C GLN A 61 10.31 5.87 22.11
N GLY A 62 10.93 5.28 21.09
CA GLY A 62 12.18 4.53 21.24
C GLY A 62 13.37 5.37 21.72
N THR A 63 13.36 6.67 21.42
CA THR A 63 14.35 7.63 21.93
C THR A 63 14.02 8.17 23.32
N GLY A 64 12.81 7.90 23.85
CA GLY A 64 12.32 8.46 25.10
C GLY A 64 11.99 9.95 25.03
N LEU A 65 11.92 10.54 23.82
CA LEU A 65 11.59 11.95 23.65
C LEU A 65 10.11 12.22 23.93
N VAL A 66 9.25 11.25 23.62
CA VAL A 66 7.80 11.34 23.87
C VAL A 66 7.31 10.02 24.45
N ASP A 67 6.41 10.11 25.42
CA ASP A 67 5.84 8.94 26.08
C ASP A 67 4.35 8.78 25.72
N VAL A 68 4.10 8.45 24.44
CA VAL A 68 2.75 8.47 23.83
C VAL A 68 1.79 7.50 24.51
N PHE A 69 2.28 6.34 24.94
CA PHE A 69 1.48 5.28 25.55
C PHE A 69 1.59 5.22 27.08
N ALA A 70 2.22 6.21 27.73
CA ALA A 70 2.25 6.31 29.19
C ALA A 70 0.84 6.24 29.84
N PRO A 71 -0.23 6.84 29.29
CA PRO A 71 -1.57 6.71 29.86
C PRO A 71 -2.18 5.31 29.74
N ILE A 72 -1.63 4.44 28.88
CA ILE A 72 -2.13 3.08 28.64
C ILE A 72 -1.36 2.07 29.49
N ALA A 73 -0.06 2.27 29.68
CA ALA A 73 0.78 1.37 30.46
C ALA A 73 1.94 2.11 31.14
N ASP A 74 2.17 1.77 32.41
CA ASP A 74 3.21 2.38 33.25
C ASP A 74 4.61 1.81 33.00
N THR A 75 4.73 0.72 32.24
CA THR A 75 5.99 0.02 31.99
C THR A 75 6.39 0.13 30.52
N GLY A 76 7.68 0.28 30.24
CA GLY A 76 8.18 0.38 28.86
C GLY A 76 7.79 -0.84 27.99
N LEU A 77 7.81 -2.05 28.56
CA LEU A 77 7.35 -3.24 27.85
C LEU A 77 5.84 -3.18 27.55
N GLY A 78 5.02 -2.69 28.49
CA GLY A 78 3.58 -2.50 28.28
C GLY A 78 3.28 -1.45 27.20
N GLN A 79 4.05 -0.36 27.15
CA GLN A 79 3.92 0.67 26.12
C GLN A 79 4.31 0.14 24.72
N TRP A 80 5.36 -0.68 24.63
CA TRP A 80 5.72 -1.35 23.37
C TRP A 80 4.68 -2.38 22.93
N ALA A 81 4.04 -3.08 23.88
CA ALA A 81 2.92 -3.95 23.57
C ALA A 81 1.72 -3.16 23.03
N ALA A 82 1.38 -2.02 23.65
CA ALA A 82 0.32 -1.13 23.17
C ALA A 82 0.61 -0.59 21.76
N PHE A 83 1.84 -0.16 21.50
CA PHE A 83 2.28 0.23 20.16
C PHE A 83 2.18 -0.93 19.16
N GLY A 84 2.58 -2.14 19.55
CA GLY A 84 2.45 -3.33 18.73
C GLY A 84 1.00 -3.61 18.34
N VAL A 85 0.06 -3.46 19.27
CA VAL A 85 -1.39 -3.58 18.98
C VAL A 85 -1.83 -2.52 17.97
N LEU A 86 -1.40 -1.27 18.12
CA LEU A 86 -1.71 -0.20 17.16
C LEU A 86 -1.19 -0.54 15.75
N VAL A 87 0.02 -1.06 15.64
CA VAL A 87 0.60 -1.50 14.36
C VAL A 87 -0.24 -2.64 13.76
N LEU A 88 -0.65 -3.62 14.56
CA LEU A 88 -1.52 -4.70 14.09
C LEU A 88 -2.88 -4.19 13.60
N ILE A 89 -3.48 -3.21 14.30
CA ILE A 89 -4.72 -2.56 13.86
C ILE A 89 -4.52 -1.85 12.52
N ALA A 90 -3.40 -1.12 12.36
CA ALA A 90 -3.10 -0.44 11.10
C ALA A 90 -2.90 -1.44 9.93
N ILE A 91 -2.21 -2.55 10.16
CA ILE A 91 -2.05 -3.62 9.18
C ILE A 91 -3.39 -4.26 8.84
N ALA A 92 -4.24 -4.53 9.83
CA ALA A 92 -5.57 -5.10 9.62
C ALA A 92 -6.46 -4.13 8.82
N ALA A 93 -6.43 -2.83 9.14
CA ALA A 93 -7.14 -1.80 8.40
C ALA A 93 -6.67 -1.71 6.94
N PHE A 94 -5.36 -1.80 6.71
CA PHE A 94 -4.78 -1.84 5.37
C PHE A 94 -5.19 -3.09 4.60
N ALA A 95 -5.08 -4.27 5.20
CA ALA A 95 -5.50 -5.52 4.56
C ALA A 95 -7.00 -5.49 4.22
N TRP A 96 -7.82 -4.94 5.12
CA TRP A 96 -9.25 -4.77 4.88
C TRP A 96 -9.54 -3.78 3.77
N SER A 97 -8.82 -2.66 3.68
CA SER A 97 -8.99 -1.68 2.60
C SER A 97 -8.63 -2.24 1.22
N ARG A 98 -7.85 -3.32 1.15
CA ARG A 98 -7.55 -4.03 -0.10
C ARG A 98 -8.59 -5.10 -0.47
N MET A 99 -9.34 -5.62 0.50
CA MET A 99 -10.38 -6.64 0.26
C MET A 99 -11.77 -6.05 -0.05
N GLY A 100 -12.03 -4.81 0.39
CA GLY A 100 -13.32 -4.14 0.23
C GLY A 100 -13.45 -3.21 -1.00
N VAL A 101 -12.53 -3.31 -1.96
CA VAL A 101 -12.54 -2.56 -3.23
C VAL A 101 -12.82 -3.50 -4.38
#